data_AF-A0A8T0VLM3-F1
#
_entry.id   AF-A0A8T0VLM3-F1
#
_cell.length_a   1.000
_cell.length_b   1.000
_cell.length_c   1.000
_cell.angle_alpha   90.00
_cell.angle_beta   90.00
_cell.angle_gamma   90.00
#
_symmetry.space_group_name_H-M   'P 1'
#
loop_
_entity.id
_entity.type
_entity.pdbx_description
1 polymer ?
#
loop_
_entity_poly.entity_id
_entity_poly.type
_entity_poly.pdbx_seq_one_letter_code
_entity_poly.pdbx_strand_id
1 'polypeptide(L)'
;MAQGEADTPGAGTAGRTVKLKGLVPAATNTVNTTFIVLDKAAPAARPPHPHPHAQARGGGEEVTCLALVADDPAAAHFLLWGGECGAFEPGDIVLLTGGIFSYHRGNALVLRAGRRGRAEKVGEFTMLFVETPNMSEIQRGRDPGDPRRMVQEAVVSPYSPVFKPPR
;
A
#
# COMPACT_ATOMS: atom_id res chain seq x y z
N MET A 1 25.55 35.45 34.52
CA MET A 1 25.74 34.36 33.54
C MET A 1 25.05 33.11 34.07
N ALA A 2 23.80 32.87 33.69
CA ALA A 2 23.14 31.57 33.78
C ALA A 2 21.84 31.69 32.96
N GLN A 3 21.90 31.29 31.69
CA GLN A 3 20.75 31.20 30.82
C GLN A 3 19.93 29.96 31.23
N GLY A 4 18.64 30.15 31.49
CA GLY A 4 17.68 29.07 31.59
C GLY A 4 17.23 28.70 30.18
N GLU A 5 17.62 27.51 29.73
CA GLU A 5 17.22 26.95 28.44
C GLU A 5 15.89 26.22 28.61
N ALA A 6 14.92 26.60 27.78
CA ALA A 6 13.56 26.09 27.81
C ALA A 6 13.50 24.65 27.29
N ASP A 7 12.94 23.77 28.13
CA ASP A 7 12.62 22.40 27.81
C ASP A 7 11.60 22.37 26.66
N THR A 8 12.02 21.94 25.47
CA THR A 8 11.14 21.78 24.31
C THR A 8 10.56 20.36 24.36
N PRO A 9 9.23 20.18 24.42
CA PRO A 9 8.64 18.85 24.55
C PRO A 9 8.96 18.01 23.30
N GLY A 10 9.40 16.80 23.57
CA GLY A 10 10.01 15.88 22.61
C GLY A 10 9.21 15.69 21.34
N ALA A 11 9.94 15.72 20.23
CA ALA A 11 9.50 15.18 18.95
C ALA A 11 9.01 13.76 19.16
N GLY A 12 7.68 13.59 19.17
CA GLY A 12 7.03 12.29 19.15
C GLY A 12 7.61 11.49 17.99
N THR A 13 7.91 10.23 18.25
CA THR A 13 8.53 9.28 17.33
C THR A 13 7.76 9.22 16.02
N ALA A 14 8.11 10.10 15.07
CA ALA A 14 7.63 10.06 13.70
C ALA A 14 8.20 8.76 13.11
N GLY A 15 7.41 7.70 13.15
CA GLY A 15 7.79 6.39 12.65
C GLY A 15 8.29 6.55 11.22
N ARG A 16 9.54 6.15 10.99
CA ARG A 16 10.28 6.29 9.73
C ARG A 16 9.40 6.04 8.51
N THR A 17 9.16 7.08 7.71
CA THR A 17 8.49 6.95 6.41
C THR A 17 9.40 6.21 5.43
N VAL A 18 8.81 5.32 4.62
CA VAL A 18 9.50 4.55 3.59
C VAL A 18 8.96 4.90 2.21
N LYS A 19 9.83 4.84 1.20
CA LYS A 19 9.46 4.93 -0.23
C LYS A 19 8.89 3.61 -0.72
N LEU A 20 8.08 3.63 -1.77
CA LEU A 20 7.48 2.40 -2.34
C LEU A 20 8.56 1.41 -2.77
N LYS A 21 9.69 1.89 -3.31
CA LYS A 21 10.83 1.02 -3.67
C LYS A 21 11.41 0.22 -2.49
N GLY A 22 11.23 0.71 -1.26
CA GLY A 22 11.68 0.07 -0.03
C GLY A 22 10.70 -0.96 0.54
N LEU A 23 9.54 -1.18 -0.10
CA LEU A 23 8.57 -2.16 0.36
C LEU A 23 9.17 -3.57 0.37
N VAL A 24 8.88 -4.32 1.43
CA VAL A 24 9.26 -5.73 1.58
C VAL A 24 8.01 -6.49 2.02
N PRO A 25 7.67 -7.62 1.36
CA PRO A 25 6.55 -8.45 1.76
C PRO A 25 6.69 -8.90 3.21
N ALA A 26 5.76 -8.47 4.06
CA ALA A 26 5.67 -8.89 5.45
C ALA A 26 4.30 -8.53 6.01
N ALA A 27 3.59 -9.53 6.53
CA ALA A 27 2.26 -9.33 7.10
C ALA A 27 2.26 -8.50 8.40
N THR A 28 3.41 -8.39 9.07
CA THR A 28 3.56 -7.75 10.38
C THR A 28 4.30 -6.41 10.33
N ASN A 29 4.90 -6.05 9.18
CA ASN A 29 5.63 -4.80 9.08
C ASN A 29 4.66 -3.61 9.02
N THR A 30 4.98 -2.57 9.78
CA THR A 30 4.27 -1.29 9.72
C THR A 30 4.91 -0.44 8.64
N VAL A 31 4.16 -0.14 7.59
CA VAL A 31 4.56 0.74 6.49
C VAL A 31 3.93 2.11 6.69
N ASN A 32 4.76 3.14 6.82
CA ASN A 32 4.32 4.53 6.72
C ASN A 32 4.86 5.09 5.40
N THR A 33 4.00 5.58 4.52
CA THR A 33 4.41 6.05 3.19
C THR A 33 3.43 7.08 2.63
N THR A 34 3.89 7.85 1.65
CA THR A 34 3.07 8.82 0.93
C THR A 34 3.21 8.53 -0.56
N PHE A 35 2.10 8.52 -1.28
CA PHE A 35 2.06 8.21 -2.71
C PHE A 35 0.92 8.97 -3.40
N ILE A 36 1.03 9.12 -4.72
CA ILE A 36 -0.05 9.60 -5.56
C ILE A 36 -0.84 8.41 -6.12
N VAL A 37 -2.17 8.54 -6.19
CA VAL A 37 -3.05 7.59 -6.87
C VAL A 37 -3.03 7.89 -8.36
N LEU A 38 -2.69 6.91 -9.19
CA LEU A 38 -2.60 7.06 -10.65
C LEU A 38 -3.86 6.57 -11.36
N ASP A 39 -4.39 5.43 -10.93
CA ASP A 39 -5.59 4.81 -11.52
C ASP A 39 -6.29 3.93 -10.47
N LYS A 40 -7.59 3.66 -10.67
CA LYS A 40 -8.44 2.90 -9.76
C LYS A 40 -9.38 1.97 -10.53
N ALA A 41 -9.35 0.69 -10.22
CA ALA A 41 -10.27 -0.29 -10.77
C ALA A 41 -11.68 -0.11 -10.21
N ALA A 42 -12.68 -0.52 -10.99
CA ALA A 42 -14.07 -0.52 -10.52
C ALA A 42 -14.22 -1.34 -9.23
N PRO A 43 -15.10 -0.92 -8.30
CA PRO A 43 -15.35 -1.68 -7.08
C PRO A 43 -15.78 -3.11 -7.38
N ALA A 44 -15.08 -4.07 -6.76
CA ALA A 44 -15.39 -5.48 -6.85
C ALA A 44 -16.12 -5.94 -5.60
N ALA A 45 -17.35 -6.40 -5.81
CA ALA A 45 -18.16 -7.11 -4.84
C ALA A 45 -17.48 -8.41 -4.39
N ARG A 46 -17.53 -8.74 -3.08
CA ARG A 46 -17.12 -10.08 -2.64
C ARG A 46 -18.13 -11.10 -3.18
N PRO A 47 -17.73 -12.12 -3.97
CA PRO A 47 -18.65 -13.21 -4.27
C PRO A 47 -19.06 -13.90 -2.96
N PRO A 48 -20.35 -14.25 -2.77
CA PRO A 48 -20.78 -14.97 -1.58
C PRO A 48 -20.07 -16.33 -1.53
N HIS A 49 -19.25 -16.57 -0.50
CA HIS A 49 -18.70 -17.91 -0.28
C HIS A 49 -19.81 -18.89 0.13
N PRO A 50 -19.74 -20.18 -0.27
CA PRO A 50 -20.81 -21.17 -0.06
C PRO A 50 -20.82 -21.83 1.34
N HIS A 51 -20.23 -21.21 2.38
CA HIS A 51 -20.18 -21.80 3.73
C HIS A 51 -21.18 -21.13 4.68
N PRO A 52 -22.25 -21.81 5.11
CA PRO A 52 -23.40 -21.21 5.79
C PRO A 52 -23.19 -20.92 7.29
N HIS A 53 -21.96 -21.01 7.83
CA HIS A 53 -21.72 -20.92 9.28
C HIS A 53 -20.83 -19.76 9.75
N ALA A 54 -20.47 -18.80 8.90
CA ALA A 54 -19.89 -17.54 9.36
C ALA A 54 -21.01 -16.52 9.69
N GLN A 55 -21.78 -16.80 10.74
CA GLN A 55 -22.87 -15.94 11.20
C GLN A 55 -22.29 -14.67 11.86
N ALA A 56 -22.68 -13.52 11.30
CA ALA A 56 -22.82 -12.22 11.94
C ALA A 56 -21.62 -11.62 12.70
N ARG A 57 -20.76 -10.92 11.96
CA ARG A 57 -20.23 -9.63 12.42
C ARG A 57 -20.52 -8.56 11.37
N GLY A 58 -21.73 -8.00 11.42
CA GLY A 58 -22.13 -6.77 10.69
C GLY A 58 -21.86 -6.78 9.18
N GLY A 59 -22.17 -7.90 8.50
CA GLY A 59 -21.73 -8.18 7.13
C GLY A 59 -22.48 -7.40 6.05
N GLY A 60 -22.06 -6.15 5.81
CA GLY A 60 -22.14 -5.57 4.48
C GLY A 60 -21.21 -6.31 3.53
N GLU A 61 -21.55 -6.34 2.24
CA GLU A 61 -20.64 -6.82 1.21
C GLU A 61 -19.30 -6.07 1.33
N GLU A 62 -18.20 -6.80 1.53
CA GLU A 62 -16.88 -6.20 1.70
C GLU A 62 -16.37 -5.80 0.31
N VAL A 63 -16.81 -4.62 -0.14
CA VAL A 63 -16.43 -4.03 -1.43
C VAL A 63 -14.95 -3.66 -1.40
N THR A 64 -14.20 -4.07 -2.43
CA THR A 64 -12.78 -3.75 -2.56
C THR A 64 -12.48 -3.06 -3.88
N CYS A 65 -11.47 -2.18 -3.88
CA CYS A 65 -10.99 -1.53 -5.10
C CYS A 65 -9.46 -1.62 -5.15
N LEU A 66 -8.94 -2.04 -6.29
CA LEU A 66 -7.50 -1.99 -6.53
C LEU A 66 -7.15 -0.63 -7.13
N ALA A 67 -6.07 -0.02 -6.67
CA ALA A 67 -5.53 1.21 -7.25
C ALA A 67 -4.06 1.03 -7.64
N LEU A 68 -3.65 1.68 -8.72
CA LEU A 68 -2.24 1.91 -9.01
C LEU A 68 -1.80 3.15 -8.25
N VAL A 69 -0.76 3.02 -7.42
CA VAL A 69 -0.19 4.14 -6.68
C VAL A 69 1.30 4.24 -6.95
N ALA A 70 1.85 5.45 -6.87
CA ALA A 70 3.25 5.68 -7.18
C ALA A 70 3.89 6.78 -6.34
N ASP A 71 5.21 6.70 -6.22
CA ASP A 71 6.11 7.74 -5.77
C ASP A 71 7.35 7.77 -6.67
N ASP A 72 8.18 8.80 -6.54
CA ASP A 72 9.57 8.68 -6.97
C ASP A 72 10.34 7.99 -5.82
N PRO A 73 10.76 6.71 -5.99
CA PRO A 73 11.13 6.06 -7.25
C PRO A 73 10.43 4.74 -7.63
N ALA A 74 9.17 4.47 -7.24
CA ALA A 74 8.48 3.23 -7.65
C ALA A 74 6.94 3.32 -7.65
N ALA A 75 6.29 2.27 -8.15
CA ALA A 75 4.85 2.07 -8.03
C ALA A 75 4.48 0.81 -7.23
N ALA A 76 3.23 0.71 -6.81
CA ALA A 76 2.66 -0.47 -6.18
C ALA A 76 1.15 -0.54 -6.44
N HIS A 77 0.55 -1.72 -6.23
CA HIS A 77 -0.90 -1.84 -6.09
C HIS A 77 -1.31 -1.55 -4.65
N PHE A 78 -2.36 -0.75 -4.50
CA PHE A 78 -2.99 -0.43 -3.22
C PHE A 78 -4.42 -0.97 -3.18
N LEU A 79 -4.75 -1.76 -2.15
CA LEU A 79 -6.07 -2.36 -1.98
C LEU A 79 -6.89 -1.57 -0.97
N LEU A 80 -7.96 -0.95 -1.46
CA LEU A 80 -8.93 -0.13 -0.75
C LEU A 80 -10.12 -0.95 -0.28
N TRP A 81 -10.70 -0.60 0.87
CA TRP A 81 -11.84 -1.31 1.47
C TRP A 81 -13.04 -0.41 1.74
N GLY A 82 -14.23 -0.88 1.38
CA GLY A 82 -15.50 -0.25 1.72
C GLY A 82 -15.55 1.22 1.31
N GLY A 83 -15.69 2.12 2.29
CA GLY A 83 -15.76 3.56 2.04
C GLY A 83 -14.50 4.16 1.39
N GLU A 84 -13.33 3.54 1.57
CA GLU A 84 -12.07 4.03 0.96
C GLU A 84 -12.13 3.99 -0.57
N CYS A 85 -12.91 3.07 -1.16
CA CYS A 85 -13.12 2.99 -2.61
C CYS A 85 -13.68 4.27 -3.22
N GLY A 86 -14.54 4.99 -2.49
CA GLY A 86 -15.14 6.25 -2.93
C GLY A 86 -14.47 7.48 -2.32
N ALA A 87 -13.50 7.31 -1.42
CA ALA A 87 -12.83 8.41 -0.73
C ALA A 87 -11.58 8.92 -1.47
N PHE A 88 -10.98 8.07 -2.32
CA PHE A 88 -9.77 8.40 -3.06
C PHE A 88 -9.99 8.32 -4.57
N GLU A 89 -9.51 9.31 -5.28
CA GLU A 89 -9.58 9.42 -6.73
C GLU A 89 -8.18 9.52 -7.37
N PRO A 90 -8.03 9.19 -8.66
CA PRO A 90 -6.81 9.46 -9.41
C PRO A 90 -6.37 10.93 -9.27
N GLY A 91 -5.10 11.15 -8.98
CA GLY A 91 -4.51 12.47 -8.69
C GLY A 91 -4.37 12.77 -7.19
N ASP A 92 -5.05 12.04 -6.31
CA ASP A 92 -4.94 12.25 -4.86
C ASP A 92 -3.57 11.85 -4.33
N ILE A 93 -3.03 12.65 -3.42
CA ILE A 93 -1.83 12.32 -2.64
C ILE A 93 -2.30 11.78 -1.28
N VAL A 94 -1.92 10.56 -0.98
CA VAL A 94 -2.39 9.81 0.19
C VAL A 94 -1.23 9.52 1.14
N LEU A 95 -1.41 9.87 2.42
CA LEU A 95 -0.55 9.43 3.51
C LEU A 95 -1.11 8.13 4.09
N LEU A 96 -0.38 7.04 3.91
CA LEU A 96 -0.65 5.77 4.55
C LEU A 96 0.19 5.67 5.83
N THR A 97 -0.48 5.50 6.97
CA THR A 97 0.17 5.21 8.25
C THR A 97 -0.25 3.82 8.71
N GLY A 98 0.69 3.00 9.19
CA GLY A 98 0.34 1.66 9.69
C GLY A 98 -0.11 0.69 8.59
N GLY A 99 0.38 0.87 7.36
CA GLY A 99 0.12 0.00 6.22
C GLY A 99 0.82 -1.35 6.32
N ILE A 100 0.38 -2.30 5.50
CA ILE A 100 0.93 -3.65 5.37
C ILE A 100 1.13 -3.94 3.88
N PHE A 101 2.32 -4.40 3.51
CA PHE A 101 2.61 -4.89 2.16
C PHE A 101 2.76 -6.41 2.21
N SER A 102 1.79 -7.13 1.63
CA SER A 102 1.70 -8.59 1.77
C SER A 102 1.02 -9.24 0.59
N TYR A 103 1.20 -10.55 0.44
CA TYR A 103 0.46 -11.34 -0.54
C TYR A 103 -1.05 -11.32 -0.22
N HIS A 104 -1.83 -11.07 -1.25
CA HIS A 104 -3.26 -11.23 -1.30
C HIS A 104 -3.61 -12.34 -2.31
N ARG A 105 -4.90 -12.66 -2.44
CA ARG A 105 -5.45 -13.73 -3.28
C ARG A 105 -4.70 -13.87 -4.61
N GLY A 106 -4.45 -15.11 -5.02
CA GLY A 106 -3.74 -15.38 -6.29
C GLY A 106 -2.26 -15.00 -6.28
N ASN A 107 -1.64 -14.88 -5.09
CA ASN A 107 -0.22 -14.55 -4.92
C ASN A 107 0.17 -13.14 -5.42
N ALA A 108 -0.78 -12.21 -5.48
CA ALA A 108 -0.51 -10.82 -5.84
C ALA A 108 -0.04 -10.03 -4.62
N LEU A 109 1.08 -9.31 -4.72
CA LEU A 109 1.54 -8.43 -3.65
C LEU A 109 0.74 -7.12 -3.66
N VAL A 110 0.16 -6.73 -2.54
CA VAL A 110 -0.60 -5.48 -2.43
C VAL A 110 -0.24 -4.73 -1.15
N LEU A 111 -0.24 -3.41 -1.24
CA LEU A 111 -0.22 -2.50 -0.11
C LEU A 111 -1.66 -2.28 0.38
N ARG A 112 -1.87 -2.21 1.69
CA ARG A 112 -3.19 -1.93 2.28
C ARG A 112 -3.05 -1.29 3.65
N ALA A 113 -4.10 -0.65 4.15
CA ALA A 113 -4.15 -0.26 5.55
C ALA A 113 -4.09 -1.50 6.47
N GLY A 114 -3.26 -1.43 7.52
CA GLY A 114 -3.24 -2.43 8.58
C GLY A 114 -4.43 -2.27 9.53
N ARG A 115 -4.59 -3.20 10.48
CA ARG A 115 -5.72 -3.20 11.43
C ARG A 115 -5.86 -1.90 12.25
N ARG A 116 -4.74 -1.23 12.54
CA ARG A 116 -4.68 0.08 13.21
C ARG A 116 -4.14 1.17 12.28
N GLY A 117 -3.95 0.84 11.01
CA GLY A 117 -3.49 1.76 10.00
C GLY A 117 -4.64 2.57 9.43
N ARG A 118 -4.30 3.64 8.71
CA ARG A 118 -5.26 4.49 8.02
C ARG A 118 -4.61 5.13 6.80
N ALA A 119 -5.44 5.46 5.81
CA ALA A 119 -5.07 6.25 4.65
C ALA A 119 -5.79 7.60 4.74
N GLU A 120 -5.06 8.69 4.51
CA GLU A 120 -5.59 10.06 4.58
C GLU A 120 -5.18 10.82 3.32
N LYS A 121 -6.13 11.50 2.65
CA LYS A 121 -5.79 12.43 1.56
C LYS A 121 -5.09 13.64 2.19
N VAL A 122 -3.88 13.93 1.73
CA VAL A 122 -3.04 15.04 2.22
C VAL A 122 -2.72 16.06 1.15
N GLY A 123 -3.12 15.81 -0.10
CA GLY A 123 -2.92 16.74 -1.22
C GLY A 123 -3.44 16.15 -2.53
N GLU A 124 -3.10 16.80 -3.64
CA GLU A 124 -3.45 16.38 -4.99
C GLU A 124 -2.46 16.93 -6.03
N PHE A 125 -2.31 16.20 -7.15
CA PHE A 125 -1.56 16.50 -8.38
C PHE A 125 -0.03 16.74 -8.28
N THR A 126 0.45 17.40 -7.24
CA THR A 126 1.80 17.96 -7.17
C THR A 126 2.84 17.00 -6.57
N MET A 127 2.88 15.76 -7.08
CA MET A 127 3.83 14.74 -6.63
C MET A 127 4.56 14.10 -7.81
N LEU A 128 5.89 14.04 -7.73
CA LEU A 128 6.71 13.29 -8.69
C LEU A 128 6.51 11.80 -8.49
N PHE A 129 6.39 11.06 -9.59
CA PHE A 129 6.16 9.62 -9.57
C PHE A 129 6.80 8.91 -10.75
N VAL A 130 7.05 7.61 -10.58
CA VAL A 130 7.37 6.69 -11.68
C VAL A 130 6.51 5.44 -11.57
N GLU A 131 6.04 4.92 -12.69
CA GLU A 131 5.24 3.68 -12.73
C GLU A 131 6.10 2.40 -12.66
N THR A 132 7.41 2.54 -12.86
CA THR A 132 8.34 1.41 -12.92
C THR A 132 9.56 1.66 -12.00
N PRO A 133 10.00 0.66 -11.21
CA PRO A 133 9.41 -0.67 -11.07
C PRO A 133 8.08 -0.64 -10.31
N ASN A 134 7.15 -1.54 -10.67
CA ASN A 134 5.98 -1.81 -9.85
C ASN A 134 6.29 -2.92 -8.85
N MET A 135 6.34 -2.57 -7.56
CA MET A 135 6.72 -3.46 -6.46
C MET A 135 5.75 -4.62 -6.25
N SER A 136 4.50 -4.49 -6.72
CA SER A 136 3.49 -5.55 -6.72
C SER A 136 3.73 -6.61 -7.79
N GLU A 137 4.48 -6.27 -8.84
CA GLU A 137 4.83 -7.13 -9.97
C GLU A 137 6.26 -7.69 -9.85
N ILE A 138 6.88 -7.59 -8.66
CA ILE A 138 8.19 -8.17 -8.40
C ILE A 138 8.03 -9.52 -7.73
N GLN A 139 8.50 -10.58 -8.40
CA GLN A 139 8.59 -11.90 -7.80
C GLN A 139 9.79 -11.92 -6.84
N ARG A 140 9.52 -12.33 -5.60
CA ARG A 140 10.55 -12.50 -4.58
C ARG A 140 10.75 -13.98 -4.26
N GLY A 141 11.98 -14.43 -4.42
CA GLY A 141 12.44 -15.76 -4.06
C GLY A 141 13.08 -15.77 -2.68
N ARG A 142 13.27 -16.97 -2.11
CA ARG A 142 14.12 -17.14 -0.92
C ARG A 142 15.58 -17.02 -1.36
N ASP A 143 16.39 -16.31 -0.58
CA ASP A 143 17.83 -16.24 -0.81
C ASP A 143 18.42 -17.66 -0.67
N PRO A 144 19.16 -18.18 -1.67
CA PRO A 144 19.83 -19.47 -1.58
C PRO A 144 20.84 -19.55 -0.43
N GLY A 145 21.41 -18.41 -0.01
CA GLY A 145 22.40 -18.31 1.06
C GLY A 145 21.81 -18.00 2.45
N ASP A 146 20.60 -17.46 2.52
CA ASP A 146 19.87 -17.23 3.78
C ASP A 146 18.36 -17.44 3.60
N PRO A 147 17.80 -18.60 3.99
CA PRO A 147 16.39 -18.90 3.78
C PRO A 147 15.42 -17.98 4.56
N ARG A 148 15.90 -17.15 5.49
CA ARG A 148 15.10 -16.13 6.18
C ARG A 148 15.01 -14.82 5.41
N ARG A 149 15.87 -14.63 4.40
CA ARG A 149 15.93 -13.44 3.56
C ARG A 149 15.18 -13.69 2.25
N MET A 150 14.34 -12.74 1.85
CA MET A 150 13.73 -12.73 0.52
C MET A 150 14.51 -11.81 -0.40
N VAL A 151 14.89 -12.32 -1.57
CA VAL A 151 15.59 -11.57 -2.63
C VAL A 151 14.66 -11.38 -3.83
N GLN A 152 14.89 -10.31 -4.58
CA GLN A 152 14.21 -10.11 -5.85
C GLN A 152 14.72 -11.17 -6.84
N GLU A 153 13.80 -11.99 -7.36
CA GLU A 153 14.12 -13.10 -8.26
C GLU A 153 13.83 -12.72 -9.72
N ALA A 154 12.67 -12.10 -9.98
CA ALA A 154 12.28 -11.67 -11.31
C ALA A 154 11.33 -10.46 -11.27
N VAL A 155 11.30 -9.69 -12.35
CA VAL A 155 10.24 -8.73 -12.63
C VAL A 155 9.19 -9.45 -13.47
N VAL A 156 7.97 -9.63 -12.94
CA VAL A 156 6.88 -10.33 -13.64
C VAL A 156 6.40 -9.50 -14.83
N SER A 157 6.28 -8.18 -14.63
CA SER A 157 5.96 -7.23 -15.69
C SER A 157 6.53 -5.85 -15.32
N PRO A 158 7.06 -5.07 -16.29
CA PRO A 158 7.48 -3.70 -16.03
C PRO A 158 6.30 -2.78 -15.65
N TYR A 159 5.09 -3.07 -16.14
CA TYR A 159 3.87 -2.29 -15.91
C TYR A 159 2.76 -3.13 -15.27
N SER A 160 1.76 -2.48 -14.67
CA SER A 160 0.57 -3.15 -14.15
C SER A 160 -0.24 -3.80 -15.29
N PRO A 161 -0.55 -5.11 -15.24
CA PRO A 161 -1.42 -5.74 -16.23
C PRO A 161 -2.88 -5.27 -16.11
N VAL A 162 -3.28 -4.83 -14.91
CA VAL A 162 -4.62 -4.28 -14.62
C VAL A 162 -4.76 -2.86 -15.15
N PHE A 163 -3.70 -2.06 -15.03
CA PHE A 163 -3.68 -0.65 -15.37
C PHE A 163 -2.67 -0.44 -16.51
N LYS A 164 -3.17 -0.54 -17.74
CA LYS A 164 -2.31 -0.42 -18.92
C LYS A 164 -2.00 1.06 -19.19
N PRO A 165 -0.76 1.41 -19.56
CA PRO A 165 -0.44 2.77 -19.94
C PRO A 165 -1.35 3.27 -21.08
N PRO A 166 -1.75 4.55 -21.08
CA PRO A 166 -2.42 5.15 -22.22
C PRO A 166 -1.50 5.05 -23.45
N ARG A 167 -2.07 4.69 -24.61
CA ARG A 167 -1.34 4.57 -25.89
C ARG A 167 -1.01 5.92 -26.49
#